data_AF-A0A6G3WIK6-F1
#
_entry.id   AF-A0A6G3WIK6-F1
#
_cell.length_a   1.000
_cell.length_b   1.000
_cell.length_c   1.000
_cell.angle_alpha   90.00
_cell.angle_beta   90.00
_cell.angle_gamma   90.00
#
_symmetry.space_group_name_H-M   'P 1'
#
loop_
_entity.id
_entity.type
_entity.pdbx_description
1 polymer ?
#
loop_
_entity_poly.entity_id
_entity_poly.type
_entity_poly.pdbx_seq_one_letter_code
_entity_poly.pdbx_strand_id
1 'polypeptide(L)'
;MREAAQVAERAGDAAVPVRLPAVFLPAPLPREGRIAFWDPEGEPLRPGDAEGPAHAGDIELTVVRRHGATGVRRRTTRALTLPLDAALPLLVRARHDPAAHPATA
;
A
#
# COMPACT_ATOMS: atom_id res chain seq x y z
N MET A 1 -22.04 8.25 9.44
CA MET A 1 -20.83 9.14 9.42
C MET A 1 -19.83 8.79 10.53
N ARG A 2 -20.26 8.55 11.78
CA ARG A 2 -19.35 8.11 12.88
C ARG A 2 -18.68 6.75 12.66
N GLU A 3 -19.34 5.84 11.95
CA GLU A 3 -18.83 4.50 11.66
C GLU A 3 -17.62 4.50 10.71
N ALA A 4 -17.64 5.32 9.65
CA ALA A 4 -16.50 5.51 8.75
C ALA A 4 -15.29 6.14 9.46
N ALA A 5 -15.52 7.06 10.39
CA ALA A 5 -14.46 7.69 11.18
C ALA A 5 -13.79 6.69 12.14
N GLN A 6 -14.57 5.81 12.78
CA GLN A 6 -14.03 4.75 13.65
C GLN A 6 -13.29 3.65 12.87
N VAL A 7 -13.70 3.39 11.63
CA VAL A 7 -13.00 2.49 10.71
C VAL A 7 -11.65 3.08 10.29
N ALA A 8 -11.61 4.37 9.95
CA ALA A 8 -10.37 5.07 9.62
C ALA A 8 -9.37 5.11 10.80
N GLU A 9 -9.88 5.25 12.03
CA GLU A 9 -9.07 5.29 13.25
C GLU A 9 -8.43 3.93 13.57
N ARG A 10 -9.17 2.81 13.39
CA ARG A 10 -8.62 1.44 13.53
C ARG A 10 -7.69 1.04 12.39
N ALA A 11 -7.93 1.53 11.18
CA ALA A 11 -7.06 1.29 10.05
C ALA A 11 -5.68 1.98 10.18
N GLY A 12 -5.61 3.05 10.97
CA GLY A 12 -4.38 3.77 11.28
C GLY A 12 -3.36 3.00 12.13
N ASP A 13 -3.76 1.87 12.72
CA ASP A 13 -2.96 1.04 13.64
C ASP A 13 -2.27 -0.16 12.96
N ALA A 14 -2.68 -0.50 11.75
CA ALA A 14 -1.97 -1.48 10.93
C ALA A 14 -0.70 -0.86 10.33
N ALA A 15 0.46 -1.17 10.91
CA ALA A 15 1.74 -0.63 10.47
C ALA A 15 2.16 -1.24 9.11
N VAL A 16 1.75 -0.62 8.00
CA VAL A 16 2.38 -0.87 6.70
C VAL A 16 3.82 -0.34 6.73
N PRO A 17 4.84 -1.16 6.46
CA PRO A 17 6.22 -0.68 6.48
C PRO A 17 6.47 0.44 5.46
N VAL A 18 7.06 1.55 5.91
CA VAL A 18 7.35 2.75 5.08
C VAL A 18 8.28 2.47 3.89
N ARG A 19 9.07 1.39 3.97
CA ARG A 19 9.99 0.92 2.91
C ARG A 19 9.30 0.28 1.72
N LEU A 20 7.99 0.02 1.80
CA LEU A 20 7.25 -0.59 0.71
C LEU A 20 6.88 0.47 -0.33
N PRO A 21 7.07 0.20 -1.63
CA PRO A 21 6.51 1.04 -2.67
C PRO A 21 4.98 1.06 -2.60
N ALA A 22 4.41 2.18 -3.07
CA ALA A 22 2.97 2.35 -3.18
C ALA A 22 2.57 2.90 -4.56
N VAL A 23 1.34 2.61 -4.99
CA VAL A 23 0.73 3.16 -6.21
C VAL A 23 -0.75 3.42 -6.00
N PHE A 24 -1.27 4.49 -6.60
CA PHE A 24 -2.70 4.77 -6.64
C PHE A 24 -3.39 3.91 -7.70
N LEU A 25 -4.48 3.26 -7.30
CA LEU A 25 -5.39 2.52 -8.15
C LEU A 25 -6.67 3.35 -8.37
N PRO A 26 -6.91 3.83 -9.59
CA PRO A 26 -8.08 4.65 -9.88
C PRO A 26 -9.38 3.84 -9.80
N ALA A 27 -10.46 4.53 -9.45
CA ALA A 27 -11.84 4.05 -9.47
C ALA A 27 -12.72 5.11 -10.16
N PRO A 28 -13.98 4.79 -10.55
CA PRO A 28 -14.88 5.74 -11.19
C PRO A 28 -15.06 7.04 -10.40
N LEU A 29 -15.09 6.97 -9.06
CA LEU A 29 -15.01 8.15 -8.20
C LEU A 29 -13.62 8.21 -7.56
N PRO A 30 -12.93 9.37 -7.58
CA PRO A 30 -11.58 9.49 -7.01
C PRO A 30 -11.48 9.02 -5.55
N ARG A 31 -12.51 9.30 -4.74
CA ARG A 31 -12.57 8.89 -3.32
C ARG A 31 -12.72 7.38 -3.11
N GLU A 32 -13.14 6.64 -4.13
CA GLU A 32 -13.23 5.18 -4.13
C GLU A 32 -11.94 4.52 -4.62
N GLY A 33 -10.97 5.32 -5.07
CA GLY A 33 -9.64 4.85 -5.41
C GLY A 33 -8.93 4.25 -4.19
N ARG A 34 -7.87 3.50 -4.46
CA ARG A 34 -7.14 2.74 -3.43
C ARG A 34 -5.64 2.98 -3.56
N ILE A 35 -4.91 2.79 -2.47
CA ILE A 35 -3.45 2.73 -2.51
C ILE A 35 -3.03 1.28 -2.36
N ALA A 36 -2.22 0.78 -3.28
CA ALA A 36 -1.65 -0.56 -3.20
C ALA A 36 -0.19 -0.48 -2.76
N PHE A 37 0.14 -1.25 -1.73
CA PHE A 37 1.50 -1.47 -1.25
C PHE A 37 1.94 -2.88 -1.64
N TRP A 38 3.18 -3.06 -2.07
CA TRP A 38 3.70 -4.40 -2.41
C TRP A 38 5.15 -4.55 -1.95
N ASP A 39 5.57 -5.78 -1.64
CA ASP A 39 6.99 -6.08 -1.47
C ASP A 39 7.62 -6.27 -2.85
N PRO A 40 8.68 -5.52 -3.20
CA PRO A 40 9.45 -5.80 -4.40
C PRO A 40 9.91 -7.27 -4.46
N GLU A 41 10.40 -7.86 -3.40
CA GLU A 41 10.92 -9.23 -3.45
C GLU A 41 9.82 -10.28 -3.64
N GLY A 42 8.55 -9.86 -3.50
CA GLY A 42 7.37 -10.67 -3.77
C GLY A 42 6.89 -11.43 -2.55
N GLU A 43 7.42 -11.10 -1.36
CA GLU A 43 6.94 -11.64 -0.10
C GLU A 43 5.49 -11.20 0.16
N PRO A 44 4.60 -12.12 0.53
CA PRO A 44 3.24 -11.77 0.89
C PRO A 44 3.22 -10.76 2.03
N LEU A 45 2.64 -9.59 1.77
CA LEU A 45 2.34 -8.63 2.82
C LEU A 45 1.17 -9.17 3.61
N ARG A 46 1.46 -9.82 4.74
CA ARG A 46 0.39 -10.13 5.69
C ARG A 46 -0.12 -8.79 6.22
N PRO A 47 -1.43 -8.50 6.13
CA PRO A 47 -2.02 -7.59 7.10
C PRO A 47 -1.60 -8.17 8.46
N GLY A 48 -0.97 -7.37 9.32
CA GLY A 48 -0.36 -7.89 10.54
C GLY A 48 -1.29 -8.81 11.34
N ASP A 49 -0.75 -9.61 12.24
CA ASP A 49 -1.51 -10.56 13.08
C ASP A 49 -2.60 -9.90 13.96
N ALA A 50 -2.72 -8.57 13.91
CA ALA A 50 -3.89 -7.80 14.29
C ALA A 50 -4.71 -7.48 13.04
N GLU A 51 -5.92 -8.04 12.96
CA GLU A 51 -7.01 -7.73 12.02
C GLU A 51 -6.68 -6.52 11.13
N GLY A 52 -6.20 -6.80 9.92
CA GLY A 52 -5.85 -5.76 8.95
C GLY A 52 -6.99 -4.74 8.79
N PRO A 53 -6.68 -3.53 8.31
CA PRO A 53 -7.64 -2.44 8.26
C PRO A 53 -8.92 -2.95 7.60
N ALA A 54 -10.07 -2.79 8.26
CA ALA A 54 -11.34 -3.20 7.68
C ALA A 54 -11.41 -2.58 6.28
N HIS A 55 -11.67 -3.41 5.26
CA HIS A 55 -11.57 -3.09 3.83
C HIS A 55 -10.17 -3.16 3.20
N ALA A 56 -9.18 -3.78 3.83
CA ALA A 56 -7.95 -4.20 3.16
C ALA A 56 -8.27 -5.28 2.11
N GLY A 57 -7.73 -5.14 0.91
CA GLY A 57 -7.89 -6.15 -0.14
C GLY A 57 -6.53 -6.64 -0.61
N ASP A 58 -6.38 -7.94 -0.85
CA ASP A 58 -5.23 -8.52 -1.54
C ASP A 58 -5.52 -8.59 -3.04
N ILE A 59 -4.62 -8.05 -3.85
CA ILE A 59 -4.70 -8.08 -5.31
C ILE A 59 -3.37 -8.52 -5.91
N GLU A 60 -3.39 -8.83 -7.21
CA GLU A 60 -2.17 -8.99 -8.00
C GLU A 60 -1.85 -7.73 -8.80
N LEU A 61 -0.59 -7.29 -8.72
CA LEU A 61 -0.04 -6.22 -9.54
C LEU A 61 1.03 -6.77 -10.47
N THR A 62 1.02 -6.29 -11.72
CA THR A 62 2.16 -6.49 -12.61
C THR A 62 3.08 -5.29 -12.52
N VAL A 63 4.31 -5.51 -12.05
CA VAL A 63 5.33 -4.46 -11.92
C VAL A 63 6.48 -4.71 -12.88
N VAL A 64 7.12 -3.63 -13.33
CA VAL A 64 8.36 -3.69 -14.11
C VAL A 64 9.53 -3.46 -13.17
N ARG A 65 10.49 -4.40 -13.19
CA ARG A 65 11.64 -4.39 -12.29
C ARG A 65 12.93 -4.58 -13.05
N ARG A 66 14.00 -4.01 -12.51
CA ARG A 66 15.35 -4.26 -13.01
C ARG A 66 15.67 -5.75 -12.90
N HIS A 67 16.31 -6.27 -13.93
CA HIS A 67 16.74 -7.66 -14.02
C HIS A 67 18.16 -7.70 -14.58
N GLY A 68 19.13 -8.04 -13.72
CA GLY A 68 20.55 -7.90 -14.04
C GLY A 68 20.99 -6.44 -14.23
N ALA A 69 22.14 -6.26 -14.86
CA ALA A 69 22.78 -4.94 -14.99
C ALA A 69 22.06 -3.99 -15.97
N THR A 70 21.40 -4.52 -17.02
CA THR A 70 20.88 -3.71 -18.14
C THR A 70 19.43 -4.02 -18.51
N GLY A 71 18.81 -5.03 -17.89
CA GLY A 71 17.49 -5.52 -18.28
C GLY A 71 16.36 -5.02 -17.38
N VAL A 72 15.14 -5.06 -17.92
CA VAL A 72 13.90 -5.03 -17.13
C VAL A 72 13.01 -6.22 -17.47
N ARG A 73 12.25 -6.68 -16.48
CA ARG A 73 11.28 -7.77 -16.62
C ARG A 73 9.98 -7.43 -15.92
N ARG A 74 8.87 -7.95 -16.45
CA ARG A 74 7.57 -7.91 -15.79
C ARG A 74 7.53 -9.03 -14.75
N ARG A 75 7.00 -8.74 -13.57
CA ARG A 75 6.74 -9.72 -12.51
C ARG A 75 5.37 -9.46 -11.92
N THR A 76 4.61 -10.52 -11.66
CA THR A 76 3.38 -10.43 -10.89
C THR A 76 3.73 -10.52 -9.40
N THR A 77 3.19 -9.61 -8.60
CA THR A 77 3.36 -9.58 -7.14
C THR A 77 2.02 -9.40 -6.45
N ARG A 78 1.93 -9.86 -5.21
CA ARG A 78 0.79 -9.60 -4.32
C ARG A 78 0.90 -8.20 -3.74
N ALA A 79 -0.24 -7.55 -3.59
CA ALA A 79 -0.30 -6.19 -3.09
C ALA A 79 -1.46 -6.02 -2.10
N LEU A 80 -1.16 -5.39 -0.97
CA LEU A 80 -2.13 -4.97 0.02
C LEU A 80 -2.71 -3.63 -0.41
N THR A 81 -4.03 -3.59 -0.62
CA THR A 81 -4.74 -2.36 -0.99
C THR A 81 -5.46 -1.78 0.20
N LEU A 82 -5.35 -0.47 0.38
CA LEU A 82 -6.03 0.31 1.40
C LEU A 82 -6.94 1.37 0.75
N PRO A 83 -8.10 1.71 1.35
CA PRO A 83 -8.84 2.91 0.98
C PRO A 83 -8.01 4.17 1.29
N LEU A 84 -8.35 5.30 0.65
CA LEU A 84 -7.57 6.53 0.77
C LEU A 84 -7.47 7.07 2.19
N ASP A 85 -8.55 7.00 2.97
CA ASP A 85 -8.60 7.45 4.36
C ASP A 85 -7.64 6.68 5.27
N ALA A 86 -7.48 5.37 5.06
CA ALA A 86 -6.49 4.55 5.74
C ALA A 86 -5.06 4.79 5.23
N ALA A 87 -4.89 5.02 3.93
CA ALA A 87 -3.57 5.12 3.31
C ALA A 87 -2.89 6.48 3.50
N LEU A 88 -3.64 7.59 3.42
CA LEU A 88 -3.06 8.94 3.45
C LEU A 88 -2.26 9.23 4.74
N PRO A 89 -2.73 8.89 5.95
CA PRO A 89 -1.93 9.07 7.16
C PRO A 89 -0.61 8.27 7.15
N LEU A 90 -0.56 7.11 6.49
CA LEU A 90 0.67 6.32 6.34
C LEU A 90 1.64 7.00 5.37
N LEU A 91 1.14 7.51 4.24
CA LEU A 91 1.97 8.21 3.24
C LEU A 91 2.50 9.55 3.77
N VAL A 92 1.68 10.32 4.50
CA VAL A 92 2.13 11.57 5.15
C VAL A 92 3.24 11.29 6.16
N ARG A 93 3.15 10.19 6.93
CA ARG A 93 4.24 9.77 7.84
C ARG A 93 5.49 9.36 7.06
N ALA A 94 5.34 8.58 5.99
CA ALA A 94 6.45 8.12 5.15
C ALA A 94 7.23 9.28 4.50
N ARG A 95 6.56 10.37 4.09
CA ARG A 95 7.20 11.58 3.53
C ARG A 95 8.34 12.13 4.38
N HIS A 96 8.29 11.93 5.69
CA HIS A 96 9.26 12.44 6.65
C HIS A 96 10.28 11.40 7.11
N ASP A 97 10.19 10.16 6.63
CA ASP A 97 11.08 9.07 7.02
C ASP A 97 12.19 8.87 5.97
N PRO A 98 13.48 8.99 6.33
CA PRO A 98 14.59 8.81 5.39
C PRO A 98 14.71 7.37 4.84
N ALA A 99 14.11 6.38 5.51
CA ALA A 99 14.06 5.00 5.05
C ALA A 99 12.81 4.70 4.19
N ALA A 100 11.95 5.69 3.93
CA ALA A 100 10.79 5.52 3.09
C ALA A 100 11.16 5.20 1.65
N HIS A 101 10.33 4.40 0.99
CA HIS A 101 10.48 4.15 -0.43
C HIS A 101 10.26 5.46 -1.22
N PRO A 102 11.02 5.74 -2.29
CA PRO A 102 10.81 6.95 -3.10
C PRO A 102 9.39 7.10 -3.68
N ALA A 103 8.65 5.99 -3.82
CA ALA A 103 7.25 6.00 -4.28
C ALA A 103 6.23 6.35 -3.19
N THR A 104 6.67 6.45 -1.93
CA THR A 104 5.86 6.89 -0.78
C THR A 104 6.33 8.23 -0.21
N ALA A 105 7.39 8.82 -0.77
CA ALA A 105 7.97 10.11 -0.40
C ALA A 105 7.50 11.21 -1.33
#